data_AF-A0A923IKY2-F1
#
_entry.id   AF-A0A923IKY2-F1
#
_cell.length_a   1.000
_cell.length_b   1.000
_cell.length_c   1.000
_cell.angle_alpha   90.00
_cell.angle_beta   90.00
_cell.angle_gamma   90.00
#
_symmetry.space_group_name_H-M   'P 1'
#
loop_
_entity.id
_entity.type
_entity.pdbx_description
1 polymer ?
#
loop_
_entity_poly.entity_id
_entity_poly.type
_entity_poly.pdbx_seq_one_letter_code
_entity_poly.pdbx_strand_id
1 'polypeptide(L)'
;MNDELERLILNNRTSFQDEEPPEGHFERFEARLQKASKPARKIYFQPIFKIAAIVVLALLIVNQARIYFFPEKQNAFSLGSISEEYREVEFYYTNAIQLGMTQWEKLKNDGMISKSDDQIMQKEQAEFDQMYRKLQEDLKANPDDERVINAMLEYYQARMNIMTIIINKLQEVKQQKYQNNEIKI
;
A
#
# COMPACT_ATOMS: atom_id res chain seq x y z
N MET A 1 40.81 -39.60 33.41
CA MET A 1 39.39 -39.48 33.84
C MET A 1 39.15 -40.01 35.25
N ASN A 2 40.19 -40.12 36.10
CA ASN A 2 40.04 -40.52 37.51
C ASN A 2 40.24 -39.35 38.49
N ASP A 3 40.87 -38.25 38.07
CA ASP A 3 41.33 -37.18 38.96
C ASP A 3 40.23 -36.44 39.73
N GLU A 4 39.05 -36.26 39.15
CA GLU A 4 38.01 -35.42 39.77
C GLU A 4 37.28 -36.16 40.89
N LEU A 5 36.92 -37.42 40.64
CA LEU A 5 36.36 -38.31 41.65
C LEU A 5 37.39 -38.63 42.73
N GLU A 6 38.64 -38.91 42.35
CA GLU A 6 39.73 -39.16 43.29
C GLU A 6 39.97 -37.95 44.19
N ARG A 7 40.02 -36.73 43.63
CA ARG A 7 40.11 -35.49 44.42
C ARG A 7 38.92 -35.29 45.36
N LEU A 8 37.69 -35.55 44.89
CA LEU A 8 36.49 -35.38 45.73
C LEU A 8 36.47 -36.37 46.90
N ILE A 9 36.86 -37.62 46.66
CA ILE A 9 36.94 -38.66 47.70
C ILE A 9 38.06 -38.33 48.68
N LEU A 10 39.24 -37.92 48.19
CA LEU A 10 40.38 -37.57 49.04
C LEU A 10 40.09 -36.31 49.89
N ASN A 11 39.46 -35.28 49.32
CA ASN A 11 39.15 -34.03 50.02
C ASN A 11 38.01 -34.17 51.04
N ASN A 12 37.10 -35.14 50.86
CA ASN A 12 36.00 -35.42 51.80
C ASN A 12 36.23 -36.71 52.59
N ARG A 13 37.46 -37.23 52.62
CA ARG A 13 37.81 -38.53 53.22
C ARG A 13 37.38 -38.66 54.68
N THR A 14 37.38 -37.55 55.42
CA THR A 14 36.92 -37.50 56.82
C THR A 14 35.42 -37.71 56.95
N SER A 15 34.61 -37.21 56.02
CA SER A 15 33.15 -37.35 56.02
C SER A 15 32.65 -38.74 55.62
N PHE A 16 33.54 -39.63 55.17
CA PHE A 16 33.24 -41.03 54.82
C PHE A 16 33.72 -42.03 55.88
N GLN A 17 34.32 -41.57 56.97
CA GLN A 17 34.83 -42.42 58.05
C GLN A 17 33.77 -42.75 59.11
N ASP A 18 32.67 -41.99 59.15
CA ASP A 18 31.54 -42.25 60.04
C ASP A 18 30.60 -43.28 59.40
N GLU A 19 30.19 -44.30 60.17
CA GLU A 19 29.31 -45.37 59.70
C GLU A 19 27.85 -44.90 59.50
N GLU A 20 27.45 -43.80 60.16
CA GLU A 20 26.11 -43.23 60.07
C GLU A 20 26.12 -41.77 59.58
N PRO A 21 25.13 -41.37 58.76
CA PRO A 21 25.03 -39.99 58.31
C PRO A 21 24.67 -39.03 59.47
N PRO A 22 25.02 -37.74 59.36
CA PRO A 22 24.70 -36.75 60.37
C PRO A 22 23.20 -36.66 60.67
N GLU A 23 22.84 -36.38 61.92
CA GLU A 23 21.44 -36.23 62.33
C GLU A 23 20.65 -35.29 61.40
N GLY A 24 19.38 -35.65 61.16
CA GLY A 24 18.50 -34.92 60.26
C GLY A 24 18.76 -35.19 58.76
N HIS A 25 19.69 -36.07 58.39
CA HIS A 25 20.00 -36.35 56.98
C HIS A 25 18.80 -36.93 56.24
N PHE A 26 18.07 -37.87 56.86
CA PHE A 26 16.93 -38.51 56.23
C PHE A 26 15.80 -37.52 55.95
N GLU A 27 15.47 -36.66 56.92
CA GLU A 27 14.45 -35.62 56.79
C GLU A 27 14.81 -34.61 55.70
N ARG A 28 16.09 -34.19 55.63
CA ARG A 28 16.59 -33.31 54.57
C ARG A 28 16.52 -33.98 53.19
N PHE A 29 16.81 -35.28 53.13
CA PHE A 29 16.76 -36.05 51.90
C PHE A 29 15.31 -36.23 51.41
N GLU A 30 14.40 -36.60 52.32
CA GLU A 30 12.98 -36.75 52.02
C GLU A 30 12.36 -35.43 51.54
N ALA A 31 12.65 -34.31 52.22
CA ALA A 31 12.15 -33.00 51.82
C ALA A 31 12.63 -32.61 50.40
N ARG A 32 13.87 -32.97 50.03
CA ARG A 32 14.39 -32.77 48.66
C ARG A 32 13.71 -33.69 47.66
N LEU A 33 13.46 -34.95 48.02
CA LEU A 33 12.78 -35.92 47.17
C LEU A 33 11.33 -35.50 46.87
N GLN A 34 10.57 -35.09 47.88
CA GLN A 34 9.20 -34.62 47.71
C GLN A 34 9.14 -33.33 46.88
N LYS A 35 10.13 -32.44 47.00
CA LYS A 35 10.25 -31.24 46.17
C LYS A 35 10.56 -31.58 44.71
N ALA A 36 11.41 -32.57 44.47
CA ALA A 36 11.79 -33.04 43.13
C ALA A 36 10.70 -33.89 42.46
N SER A 37 9.86 -34.59 43.24
CA SER A 37 8.77 -35.44 42.76
C SER A 37 7.53 -34.66 42.29
N LYS A 38 7.49 -33.33 42.41
CA LYS A 38 6.37 -32.54 41.88
C LYS A 38 6.47 -32.54 40.35
N PRO A 39 5.43 -32.99 39.62
CA PRO A 39 5.47 -32.98 38.17
C PRO A 39 5.66 -31.54 37.67
N ALA A 40 6.69 -31.33 36.84
CA ALA A 40 6.90 -30.04 36.20
C ALA A 40 5.63 -29.67 35.40
N ARG A 41 5.10 -28.47 35.67
CA ARG A 41 3.88 -27.97 35.01
C ARG A 41 4.18 -27.88 33.51
N LYS A 42 3.60 -28.77 32.70
CA LYS A 42 3.70 -28.68 31.24
C LYS A 42 2.89 -27.46 30.80
N ILE A 43 3.58 -26.40 30.40
CA ILE A 43 2.94 -25.22 29.81
C ILE A 43 2.51 -25.60 28.40
N TYR A 44 1.20 -25.54 28.15
CA TYR A 44 0.60 -25.92 26.89
C TYR A 44 0.37 -24.68 26.03
N PHE A 45 1.27 -24.42 25.08
CA PHE A 45 1.19 -23.26 24.18
C PHE A 45 0.18 -23.42 23.02
N GLN A 46 -0.53 -24.55 22.95
CA GLN A 46 -1.46 -24.83 21.86
C GLN A 46 -2.55 -23.77 21.60
N PRO A 47 -3.18 -23.12 22.60
CA PRO A 47 -4.17 -22.08 22.29
C PRO A 47 -3.53 -20.83 21.66
N ILE A 48 -2.29 -20.51 22.02
CA ILE A 48 -1.56 -19.36 21.48
C ILE A 48 -1.22 -19.60 19.99
N PHE A 49 -0.79 -20.81 19.64
CA PHE A 49 -0.55 -21.15 18.23
C PHE A 49 -1.81 -21.12 17.37
N LYS A 50 -2.97 -21.52 17.92
CA LYS A 50 -4.26 -21.42 17.21
C LYS A 50 -4.63 -19.96 16.94
N ILE A 51 -4.46 -19.07 17.93
CA ILE A 51 -4.71 -17.64 17.76
C ILE A 51 -3.75 -17.05 16.73
N ALA A 52 -2.46 -17.36 16.83
CA ALA A 52 -1.45 -16.89 15.87
C ALA A 52 -1.77 -17.35 14.43
N ALA A 53 -2.20 -18.60 14.24
CA ALA A 53 -2.58 -19.11 12.93
C ALA A 53 -3.78 -18.37 12.34
N ILE A 54 -4.80 -18.05 13.15
CA ILE A 54 -5.97 -17.27 12.70
C ILE A 54 -5.54 -15.85 12.30
N VAL A 55 -4.68 -15.20 13.09
CA VAL A 55 -4.18 -13.85 12.78
C VAL A 55 -3.37 -13.85 11.49
N VAL A 56 -2.46 -14.82 11.31
CA VAL A 56 -1.68 -14.96 10.07
C VAL A 56 -2.60 -15.21 8.88
N LEU A 57 -3.58 -16.09 9.01
CA LEU A 57 -4.55 -16.36 7.95
C LEU A 57 -5.35 -15.10 7.58
N ALA A 58 -5.81 -14.34 8.58
CA ALA A 58 -6.54 -13.09 8.35
C ALA A 58 -5.66 -12.06 7.62
N LEU A 59 -4.39 -11.92 8.02
CA LEU A 59 -3.44 -11.02 7.34
C LEU A 59 -3.18 -11.45 5.89
N LEU A 60 -3.05 -12.75 5.63
CA LEU A 60 -2.88 -13.28 4.27
C LEU A 60 -4.12 -13.04 3.41
N ILE A 61 -5.32 -13.26 3.96
CA ILE A 61 -6.58 -12.98 3.24
C ILE A 61 -6.70 -11.49 2.92
N VAL A 62 -6.40 -10.61 3.88
CA VAL A 62 -6.43 -9.15 3.66
C VAL A 62 -5.39 -8.74 2.61
N ASN A 63 -4.17 -9.29 2.67
CA ASN A 63 -3.13 -9.01 1.69
C ASN A 63 -3.53 -9.50 0.29
N GLN A 64 -4.07 -10.71 0.19
CA GLN A 64 -4.54 -11.28 -1.06
C GLN A 64 -5.72 -10.49 -1.65
N ALA A 65 -6.68 -10.09 -0.82
CA ALA A 65 -7.78 -9.23 -1.21
C ALA A 65 -7.26 -7.87 -1.72
N ARG A 66 -6.26 -7.28 -1.04
CA ARG A 66 -5.58 -6.07 -1.50
C ARG A 66 -5.04 -6.22 -2.93
N ILE A 67 -4.36 -7.32 -3.23
CA ILE A 67 -3.79 -7.58 -4.57
C ILE A 67 -4.89 -7.75 -5.63
N TYR A 68 -5.98 -8.46 -5.31
CA TYR A 68 -7.09 -8.68 -6.25
C TYR A 68 -7.94 -7.43 -6.50
N PHE A 69 -8.25 -6.65 -5.45
CA PHE A 69 -9.11 -5.47 -5.54
C PHE A 69 -8.33 -4.20 -5.94
N PHE A 70 -7.03 -4.15 -5.67
CA PHE A 70 -6.14 -3.05 -6.06
C PHE A 70 -4.95 -3.61 -6.84
N PRO A 71 -5.16 -4.10 -8.07
CA PRO A 71 -4.04 -4.46 -8.93
C PRO A 71 -3.13 -3.23 -9.04
N GLU A 72 -1.85 -3.41 -8.73
CA GLU A 72 -0.84 -2.38 -8.92
C GLU A 72 -0.94 -1.96 -10.39
N LYS A 73 -1.35 -0.70 -10.62
CA LYS A 73 -1.40 -0.16 -11.97
C LYS A 73 0.03 -0.25 -12.46
N GLN A 74 0.29 -1.19 -13.37
CA GLN A 74 1.56 -1.27 -14.06
C GLN A 74 1.89 0.16 -14.48
N ASN A 75 3.04 0.69 -14.05
CA ASN A 75 3.49 2.03 -14.44
C ASN A 75 3.47 2.03 -15.98
N ALA A 76 2.40 2.58 -16.53
CA ALA A 76 2.14 2.45 -17.95
C ALA A 76 3.19 3.30 -18.64
N PHE A 77 3.91 2.71 -19.59
CA PHE A 77 4.98 3.40 -20.30
C PHE A 77 4.41 4.69 -20.89
N SER A 78 4.95 5.83 -20.45
CA SER A 78 4.47 7.17 -20.76
C SER A 78 5.64 8.07 -21.16
N LEU A 79 5.35 9.30 -21.58
CA LEU A 79 6.36 10.25 -22.03
C LEU A 79 7.46 10.48 -20.99
N GLY A 80 7.09 10.58 -19.71
CA GLY A 80 8.03 10.74 -18.59
C GLY A 80 8.89 9.52 -18.25
N SER A 81 8.69 8.41 -18.98
CA SER A 81 9.54 7.21 -18.94
C SER A 81 10.78 7.36 -19.83
N ILE A 82 10.77 8.30 -20.79
CA ILE A 82 11.83 8.49 -21.79
C ILE A 82 12.95 9.40 -21.26
N SER A 83 12.58 10.57 -20.72
CA SER A 83 13.53 11.52 -20.15
C SER A 83 12.91 12.32 -19.00
N GLU A 84 13.76 13.06 -18.27
CA GLU A 84 13.32 13.93 -17.17
C GLU A 84 12.52 15.13 -17.70
N GLU A 85 12.96 15.73 -18.80
CA GLU A 85 12.29 16.86 -19.45
C GLU A 85 10.87 16.48 -19.89
N TYR A 86 10.72 15.30 -20.49
CA TYR A 86 9.40 14.80 -20.88
C TYR A 86 8.48 14.48 -19.71
N ARG A 87 9.05 14.10 -18.56
CA ARG A 87 8.29 13.89 -17.33
C ARG A 87 7.72 15.19 -16.80
N GLU A 88 8.50 16.27 -16.84
CA GLU A 88 8.02 17.60 -16.45
C GLU A 88 6.89 18.07 -17.36
N VAL A 89 7.02 17.83 -18.67
CA VAL A 89 5.98 18.17 -19.65
C VAL A 89 4.70 17.37 -19.41
N GLU A 90 4.81 16.05 -19.24
CA GLU A 90 3.68 15.18 -18.90
C GLU A 90 3.02 15.64 -17.59
N PHE A 91 3.80 15.94 -16.56
CA PHE A 91 3.31 16.44 -15.28
C PHE A 91 2.56 17.77 -15.44
N TYR A 92 3.09 18.72 -16.21
CA TYR A 92 2.44 19.99 -16.47
C TYR A 92 1.06 19.80 -17.11
N TYR A 93 0.98 19.03 -18.20
CA TYR A 93 -0.28 18.84 -18.92
C TYR A 93 -1.29 18.03 -18.11
N THR A 94 -0.87 16.94 -17.47
CA THR A 94 -1.79 16.12 -16.66
C THR A 94 -2.38 16.92 -15.49
N ASN A 95 -1.58 17.76 -14.83
CA ASN A 95 -2.07 18.61 -13.75
C ASN A 95 -3.07 19.67 -14.21
N ALA A 96 -2.79 20.39 -15.30
CA ALA A 96 -3.72 21.42 -15.73
C ALA A 96 -5.01 20.81 -16.35
N ILE A 97 -4.96 19.61 -16.95
CA ILE A 97 -6.17 18.85 -17.31
C ILE A 97 -6.96 18.48 -16.05
N GLN A 98 -6.29 17.99 -15.01
CA GLN A 98 -6.93 17.62 -13.73
C GLN A 98 -7.55 18.84 -13.03
N LEU A 99 -6.92 20.01 -13.14
CA LEU A 99 -7.48 21.27 -12.65
C LEU A 99 -8.75 21.62 -13.42
N GLY A 100 -8.74 21.51 -14.75
CA GLY A 100 -9.94 21.70 -15.58
C GLY A 100 -11.06 20.74 -15.21
N MET A 101 -10.75 19.45 -15.01
CA MET A 101 -11.72 18.46 -14.54
C MET A 101 -12.32 18.80 -13.18
N THR A 102 -11.50 19.29 -12.25
CA THR A 102 -11.98 19.75 -10.93
C THR A 102 -12.96 20.93 -11.09
N GLN A 103 -12.68 21.85 -12.00
CA GLN A 103 -13.57 22.98 -12.29
C GLN A 103 -14.87 22.52 -12.96
N TRP A 104 -14.80 21.55 -13.88
CA TRP A 104 -15.98 20.93 -14.49
C TRP A 104 -16.90 20.33 -13.44
N GLU A 105 -16.37 19.52 -12.53
CA GLU A 105 -17.16 18.89 -11.45
C GLU A 105 -17.77 19.94 -10.52
N LYS A 106 -17.07 21.04 -10.25
CA LYS A 106 -17.65 22.16 -9.49
C LYS A 106 -18.84 22.79 -10.21
N LEU A 107 -18.71 23.06 -11.52
CA LEU A 107 -19.81 23.61 -12.32
C LEU A 107 -21.00 22.65 -12.41
N LYS A 108 -20.73 21.35 -12.48
CA LYS A 108 -21.74 20.29 -12.45
C LYS A 108 -22.52 20.30 -11.13
N ASN A 109 -21.80 20.39 -10.01
CA ASN A 109 -22.41 20.48 -8.67
C ASN A 109 -23.19 21.78 -8.46
N ASP A 110 -22.75 22.88 -9.07
CA ASP A 110 -23.47 24.16 -9.10
C ASP A 110 -24.75 24.11 -9.99
N GLY A 111 -25.05 22.98 -10.64
CA GLY A 111 -26.21 22.83 -11.54
C GLY A 111 -26.06 23.55 -12.87
N MET A 112 -24.84 23.94 -13.26
CA MET A 112 -24.56 24.69 -14.49
C MET A 112 -24.38 23.80 -15.72
N ILE A 113 -24.23 22.48 -15.52
CA ILE A 113 -24.00 21.49 -16.58
C ILE A 113 -25.28 20.70 -16.82
N SER A 114 -25.73 20.63 -18.07
CA SER A 114 -26.88 19.81 -18.43
C SER A 114 -26.51 18.33 -18.48
N LYS A 115 -27.50 17.43 -18.38
CA LYS A 115 -27.26 15.98 -18.52
C LYS A 115 -26.66 15.62 -19.89
N SER A 116 -27.06 16.32 -20.95
CA SER A 116 -26.50 16.09 -22.29
C SER A 116 -25.04 16.52 -22.38
N ASP A 117 -24.67 17.66 -21.79
CA ASP A 117 -23.28 18.13 -21.81
C ASP A 117 -22.38 17.20 -20.99
N ASP A 118 -22.88 16.67 -19.86
CA ASP A 118 -22.18 15.66 -19.07
C ASP A 118 -21.94 14.36 -19.85
N GLN A 119 -22.92 13.92 -20.65
CA GLN A 119 -22.77 12.74 -21.50
C GLN A 119 -21.76 12.97 -22.63
N ILE A 120 -21.76 14.15 -23.24
CA ILE A 120 -20.78 14.52 -24.28
C ILE A 120 -19.37 14.53 -23.68
N MET A 121 -19.20 15.14 -22.51
CA MET A 121 -17.92 15.20 -21.81
C MET A 121 -17.39 13.81 -21.43
N GLN A 122 -18.27 12.92 -20.94
CA GLN A 122 -17.88 11.52 -20.65
C GLN A 122 -17.43 10.79 -21.91
N LYS A 123 -18.09 11.03 -23.04
CA LYS A 123 -17.71 10.45 -24.34
C LYS A 123 -16.35 10.97 -24.80
N GLU A 124 -16.12 12.28 -24.77
CA GLU A 124 -14.81 12.86 -25.12
C GLU A 124 -13.68 12.29 -24.25
N GLN A 125 -13.90 12.16 -22.93
CA GLN A 125 -12.92 11.55 -22.04
C GLN A 125 -12.59 10.10 -22.46
N ALA A 126 -13.61 9.30 -22.79
CA ALA A 126 -13.41 7.93 -23.25
C ALA A 126 -12.61 7.87 -24.56
N GLU A 127 -12.85 8.79 -25.50
CA GLU A 127 -12.11 8.89 -26.76
C GLU A 127 -10.64 9.28 -26.52
N PHE A 128 -10.38 10.27 -25.65
CA PHE A 128 -9.03 10.64 -25.25
C PHE A 128 -8.30 9.50 -24.54
N ASP A 129 -8.97 8.75 -23.67
CA ASP A 129 -8.35 7.65 -22.94
C ASP A 129 -8.04 6.47 -23.87
N GLN A 130 -8.90 6.21 -24.86
CA GLN A 130 -8.63 5.21 -25.89
C GLN A 130 -7.42 5.61 -26.75
N MET A 131 -7.35 6.88 -27.17
CA MET A 131 -6.22 7.40 -27.96
C MET A 131 -4.92 7.33 -27.17
N TYR A 132 -4.95 7.69 -25.88
CA TYR A 132 -3.79 7.60 -25.00
C TYR A 132 -3.25 6.18 -24.92
N ARG A 133 -4.11 5.19 -24.69
CA ARG A 133 -3.69 3.77 -24.61
C ARG A 133 -2.97 3.32 -25.88
N LYS A 134 -3.47 3.71 -27.07
CA LYS A 134 -2.81 3.39 -28.33
C LYS A 134 -1.42 4.03 -28.42
N LEU A 135 -1.31 5.30 -28.07
CA LEU A 135 -0.03 6.01 -28.05
C LEU A 135 0.96 5.40 -27.06
N GLN A 136 0.48 4.94 -25.89
CA GLN A 136 1.32 4.23 -24.92
C GLN A 136 1.83 2.88 -25.46
N GLU A 137 0.98 2.15 -26.18
CA GLU A 137 1.37 0.89 -26.84
C GLU A 137 2.42 1.14 -27.93
N ASP A 138 2.20 2.15 -28.78
CA ASP A 138 3.14 2.54 -29.84
C ASP A 138 4.47 3.02 -29.27
N LEU A 139 4.44 3.80 -28.18
CA LEU A 139 5.63 4.30 -27.51
C LEU A 139 6.40 3.16 -26.83
N LYS A 140 5.69 2.21 -26.22
CA LYS A 140 6.31 1.03 -25.63
C LYS A 140 6.99 0.15 -26.69
N ALA A 141 6.39 0.06 -27.88
CA ALA A 141 6.97 -0.68 -29.00
C ALA A 141 8.17 0.06 -29.61
N ASN A 142 8.17 1.39 -29.62
CA ASN A 142 9.21 2.22 -30.21
C ASN A 142 9.55 3.46 -29.32
N PRO A 143 10.32 3.28 -28.23
CA PRO A 143 10.57 4.35 -27.26
C PRO A 143 11.27 5.59 -27.80
N ASP A 144 12.12 5.42 -28.82
CA ASP A 144 12.93 6.48 -29.41
C ASP A 144 12.31 7.07 -30.71
N ASP A 145 11.08 6.66 -31.07
CA ASP A 145 10.41 7.19 -32.26
C ASP A 145 9.85 8.58 -31.99
N GLU A 146 10.56 9.61 -32.46
CA GLU A 146 10.16 11.01 -32.32
C GLU A 146 8.74 11.29 -32.83
N ARG A 147 8.24 10.52 -33.80
CA ARG A 147 6.87 10.71 -34.31
C ARG A 147 5.84 10.32 -33.25
N VAL A 148 6.10 9.25 -32.49
CA VAL A 148 5.22 8.80 -31.40
C VAL A 148 5.30 9.77 -30.23
N ILE A 149 6.50 10.23 -29.89
CA ILE A 149 6.73 11.26 -28.87
C ILE A 149 5.96 12.55 -29.21
N ASN A 150 6.09 13.03 -30.44
CA ASN A 150 5.38 14.22 -30.91
C ASN A 150 3.86 14.02 -30.90
N ALA A 151 3.37 12.85 -31.31
CA ALA A 151 1.94 12.53 -31.22
C ALA A 151 1.42 12.52 -29.78
N MET A 152 2.22 12.05 -28.81
CA MET A 152 1.87 12.14 -27.39
C MET A 152 1.85 13.59 -26.88
N LEU A 153 2.79 14.43 -27.31
CA LEU A 153 2.80 15.86 -26.98
C LEU A 153 1.57 16.57 -27.56
N GLU A 154 1.26 16.35 -28.83
CA GLU A 154 0.07 16.89 -29.50
C GLU A 154 -1.21 16.42 -28.82
N TYR A 155 -1.26 15.15 -28.41
CA TYR A 155 -2.37 14.61 -27.62
C TYR A 155 -2.58 15.39 -26.31
N TYR A 156 -1.53 15.60 -25.52
CA TYR A 156 -1.62 16.34 -24.26
C TYR A 156 -2.06 17.79 -24.50
N GLN A 157 -1.49 18.44 -25.52
CA GLN A 157 -1.85 19.81 -25.90
C GLN A 157 -3.31 19.92 -26.33
N ALA A 158 -3.78 19.02 -27.20
CA ALA A 158 -5.15 19.01 -27.68
C ALA A 158 -6.15 18.79 -26.53
N ARG A 159 -5.88 17.79 -25.67
CA ARG A 159 -6.72 17.48 -24.51
C ARG A 159 -6.80 18.67 -23.55
N MET A 160 -5.67 19.33 -23.28
CA MET A 160 -5.62 20.55 -22.47
C MET A 160 -6.44 21.67 -23.09
N ASN A 161 -6.20 21.98 -24.37
CA ASN A 161 -6.83 23.11 -25.06
C ASN A 161 -8.35 22.96 -25.09
N ILE A 162 -8.84 21.75 -25.38
CA ILE A 162 -10.28 21.45 -25.36
C ILE A 162 -10.85 21.68 -23.96
N MET A 163 -10.19 21.17 -22.92
CA MET A 163 -10.60 21.40 -21.54
C MET A 163 -10.67 22.90 -21.19
N THR A 164 -9.64 23.66 -21.55
CA THR A 164 -9.60 25.12 -21.33
C THR A 164 -10.74 25.84 -22.04
N ILE A 165 -11.00 25.51 -23.31
CA ILE A 165 -12.09 26.10 -24.09
C ILE A 165 -13.44 25.83 -23.44
N ILE A 166 -13.70 24.58 -23.06
CA ILE A 166 -14.96 24.17 -22.42
C ILE A 166 -15.18 24.94 -21.11
N ILE A 167 -14.18 24.97 -20.24
CA ILE A 167 -14.25 25.65 -18.95
C ILE A 167 -14.47 27.15 -19.11
N ASN A 168 -13.71 27.80 -20.00
CA ASN A 168 -13.86 29.23 -20.25
C ASN A 168 -15.27 29.55 -20.76
N LYS A 169 -15.81 28.72 -21.67
CA LYS A 169 -17.13 28.96 -22.23
C LYS A 169 -18.23 28.84 -21.19
N LEU A 170 -18.13 27.86 -20.30
CA LEU A 170 -19.08 27.68 -19.21
C LEU A 170 -19.00 28.80 -18.18
N GLN A 171 -17.80 29.32 -17.90
CA GLN A 171 -17.62 30.47 -17.02
C GLN A 171 -18.23 31.75 -17.61
N GLU A 172 -18.08 32.00 -18.91
CA GLU A 172 -18.75 33.11 -19.60
C GLU A 172 -20.28 33.02 -19.44
N VAL A 173 -20.86 31.84 -19.70
CA VAL A 173 -22.30 31.61 -19.56
C VAL A 173 -22.76 31.83 -18.12
N LYS A 174 -21.97 31.38 -17.13
CA LYS A 174 -22.24 31.61 -15.71
C LYS A 174 -22.24 33.09 -15.37
N GLN A 175 -21.24 33.86 -15.82
CA GLN A 175 -21.18 35.31 -15.60
C GLN A 175 -22.36 36.06 -16.22
N GLN A 176 -22.74 35.71 -17.46
CA GLN A 176 -23.90 36.32 -18.13
C GLN A 176 -25.21 36.08 -17.37
N LYS A 177 -25.40 34.89 -16.79
CA LYS A 177 -26.58 34.60 -15.95
C LYS A 177 -26.64 35.47 -14.71
N TYR A 178 -25.51 35.74 -14.05
CA TYR A 178 -25.48 36.63 -12.88
C TYR A 178 -25.80 38.08 -13.26
N GLN A 179 -25.15 38.61 -14.31
CA GLN A 179 -25.39 39.97 -14.78
C GLN A 179 -26.86 40.21 -15.18
N ASN A 180 -27.48 39.26 -15.89
CA ASN A 180 -28.89 39.36 -16.27
C ASN A 180 -29.88 39.26 -15.10
N ASN A 181 -29.49 38.61 -13.99
CA ASN A 181 -30.32 38.51 -12.80
C ASN A 181 -30.22 39.79 -11.94
N GLU A 182 -29.10 40.51 -11.97
CA GLU A 182 -28.91 41.79 -11.27
C GLU A 182 -29.61 42.97 -11.97
N ILE A 183 -29.72 42.94 -13.30
CA ILE A 183 -30.42 43.99 -14.09
C ILE A 183 -31.95 43.85 -14.02
N LYS A 184 -32.47 42.73 -13.50
CA LYS A 184 -33.92 42.44 -13.40
C LYS A 184 -34.51 42.68 -12.01
N ILE A 185 -33.80 43.37 -11.12
CA ILE A 185 -34.29 43.85 -9.81
C ILE A 185 -34.61 45.34 -9.93
#